data_AF-A0A357MKT6-F1
#
_entry.id   AF-A0A357MKT6-F1
#
_cell.length_a   1.000
_cell.length_b   1.000
_cell.length_c   1.000
_cell.angle_alpha   90.00
_cell.angle_beta   90.00
_cell.angle_gamma   90.00
#
_symmetry.space_group_name_H-M   'P 1'
#
loop_
_entity.id
_entity.type
_entity.pdbx_description
1 polymer ?
#
loop_
_entity_poly.entity_id
_entity_poly.type
_entity_poly.pdbx_seq_one_letter_code
_entity_poly.pdbx_strand_id
1 'polypeptide(L)'
;TGGAGNDVFVFTSTDDSSVAATDVIRDFEQGTVGTPGDLIDLFDIDAREGGRNNAFVFIGDAEFSGSAGELRYRLSNDGQSTIVLGDTDGDTLVDLRIELEGVFVLEDADFIL
;
A
#
# COMPACT_ATOMS: atom_id res chain seq x y z
N THR A 1 4.35 -9.89 10.21
CA THR A 1 5.42 -10.71 9.62
C THR A 1 4.80 -11.84 8.83
N GLY A 2 5.34 -12.16 7.66
CA GLY A 2 4.94 -13.30 6.84
C GLY A 2 5.75 -14.57 7.14
N GLY A 3 7.05 -14.40 7.38
CA GLY A 3 7.98 -15.50 7.58
C GLY A 3 8.83 -15.75 6.35
N ALA A 4 8.93 -17.00 5.92
CA ALA A 4 9.73 -17.38 4.77
C ALA A 4 8.83 -17.88 3.65
N GLY A 5 9.15 -17.52 2.41
CA GLY A 5 8.32 -17.81 1.25
C GLY A 5 7.70 -16.53 0.72
N ASN A 6 6.70 -16.69 -0.15
CA ASN A 6 5.99 -15.57 -0.74
C ASN A 6 4.67 -15.41 0.01
N ASP A 7 4.59 -14.37 0.81
CA ASP A 7 3.47 -14.09 1.69
C ASP A 7 2.55 -13.02 1.10
N VAL A 8 1.29 -13.02 1.53
CA VAL A 8 0.30 -12.02 1.11
C VAL A 8 -0.24 -11.34 2.36
N PHE A 9 -0.02 -10.02 2.43
CA PHE A 9 -0.50 -9.17 3.51
C PHE A 9 -1.83 -8.54 3.09
N VAL A 10 -2.92 -9.07 3.63
CA VAL A 10 -4.29 -8.70 3.22
C VAL A 10 -4.85 -7.58 4.08
N PHE A 11 -5.36 -6.53 3.45
CA PHE A 11 -6.13 -5.46 4.06
C PHE A 11 -7.49 -5.36 3.35
N THR A 12 -8.56 -5.39 4.14
CA THR A 12 -9.95 -5.42 3.66
C THR A 12 -10.71 -4.12 3.94
N SER A 13 -10.10 -3.22 4.72
CA SER A 13 -10.62 -1.88 5.02
C SER A 13 -9.45 -0.90 5.18
N THR A 14 -9.67 0.38 4.92
CA THR A 14 -8.71 1.45 5.28
C THR A 14 -8.46 1.51 6.79
N ASP A 15 -9.45 1.10 7.59
CA ASP A 15 -9.33 1.00 9.06
C ASP A 15 -8.41 -0.14 9.53
N ASP A 16 -8.13 -1.14 8.68
CA ASP A 16 -7.21 -2.23 9.04
C ASP A 16 -5.79 -1.69 9.25
N SER A 17 -5.43 -0.57 8.61
CA SER A 17 -4.16 0.13 8.82
C SER A 17 -4.30 1.63 8.58
N SER A 18 -4.84 2.34 9.58
CA SER A 18 -5.06 3.78 9.52
C SER A 18 -3.81 4.59 9.88
N VAL A 19 -3.85 5.91 9.69
CA VAL A 19 -2.79 6.82 10.17
C VAL A 19 -2.63 6.76 11.70
N ALA A 20 -3.73 6.54 12.44
CA ALA A 20 -3.71 6.50 13.91
C ALA A 20 -3.26 5.13 14.46
N ALA A 21 -3.45 4.07 13.69
CA ALA A 21 -3.12 2.69 14.06
C ALA A 21 -2.48 1.97 12.86
N THR A 22 -1.33 2.48 12.42
CA THR A 22 -0.62 1.93 11.26
C THR A 22 0.01 0.58 11.59
N ASP A 23 -0.24 -0.40 10.72
CA ASP A 23 0.46 -1.68 10.71
C ASP A 23 1.86 -1.55 10.09
N VAL A 24 2.78 -2.35 10.64
CA VAL A 24 4.17 -2.42 10.17
C VAL A 24 4.50 -3.85 9.72
N ILE A 25 4.77 -4.02 8.44
CA ILE A 25 5.28 -5.26 7.85
C ILE A 25 6.80 -5.25 8.01
N ARG A 26 7.33 -6.17 8.81
CA ARG A 26 8.74 -6.16 9.26
C ARG A 26 9.70 -6.93 8.36
N ASP A 27 9.17 -7.79 7.51
CA ASP A 27 9.91 -8.80 6.76
C ASP A 27 9.43 -8.90 5.31
N PHE A 28 8.96 -7.78 4.73
CA PHE A 28 8.51 -7.76 3.35
C PHE A 28 9.67 -8.08 2.39
N GLU A 29 9.51 -9.12 1.59
CA GLU A 29 10.47 -9.52 0.55
C GLU A 29 9.94 -9.14 -0.84
N GLN A 30 10.40 -8.00 -1.38
CA GLN A 30 9.97 -7.55 -2.71
C GLN A 30 10.35 -8.53 -3.82
N GLY A 31 9.41 -8.77 -4.76
CA GLY A 31 9.66 -9.58 -5.94
C GLY A 31 10.69 -8.97 -6.89
N THR A 32 11.32 -9.81 -7.70
CA THR A 32 12.20 -9.41 -8.80
C THR A 32 11.82 -10.17 -10.08
N VAL A 33 12.32 -9.73 -11.22
CA VAL A 33 12.07 -10.41 -12.51
C VAL A 33 12.54 -11.87 -12.43
N GLY A 34 11.57 -12.79 -12.49
CA GLY A 34 11.80 -14.24 -12.43
C GLY A 34 11.77 -14.86 -11.04
N THR A 35 11.69 -14.05 -9.97
CA THR A 35 11.53 -14.52 -8.58
C THR A 35 10.43 -13.70 -7.93
N PRO A 36 9.19 -14.22 -7.84
CA PRO A 36 8.12 -13.52 -7.16
C PRO A 36 8.47 -13.36 -5.67
N GLY A 37 7.99 -12.29 -5.05
CA GLY A 37 8.14 -12.03 -3.62
C GLY A 37 6.79 -11.95 -2.93
N ASP A 38 6.76 -11.24 -1.81
CA ASP A 38 5.56 -10.91 -1.07
C ASP A 38 4.68 -9.92 -1.81
N LEU A 39 3.39 -9.92 -1.47
CA LEU A 39 2.38 -9.02 -2.03
C LEU A 39 1.57 -8.33 -0.94
N ILE A 40 1.12 -7.11 -1.23
CA ILE A 40 0.13 -6.39 -0.42
C ILE A 40 -1.20 -6.47 -1.14
N ASP A 41 -2.19 -7.08 -0.52
CA ASP A 41 -3.52 -7.26 -1.09
C ASP A 41 -4.48 -6.20 -0.53
N LEU A 42 -4.96 -5.34 -1.43
CA LEU A 42 -5.91 -4.26 -1.17
C LEU A 42 -7.22 -4.45 -1.96
N PHE A 43 -7.42 -5.61 -2.58
CA PHE A 43 -8.53 -5.87 -3.52
C PHE A 43 -9.92 -5.70 -2.89
N ASP A 44 -10.04 -5.96 -1.58
CA ASP A 44 -11.30 -5.87 -0.85
C ASP A 44 -11.59 -4.45 -0.33
N ILE A 45 -10.67 -3.49 -0.52
CA ILE A 45 -10.90 -2.08 -0.21
C ILE A 45 -11.49 -1.38 -1.43
N ASP A 46 -12.67 -0.79 -1.26
CA ASP A 46 -13.23 0.10 -2.28
C ASP A 46 -12.45 1.42 -2.30
N ALA A 47 -11.57 1.58 -3.29
CA ALA A 47 -10.72 2.75 -3.43
C ALA A 47 -11.51 4.05 -3.73
N ARG A 48 -12.83 3.99 -3.94
CA ARG A 48 -13.67 5.18 -4.14
C ARG A 48 -14.86 5.14 -3.20
N GLU A 49 -14.91 6.06 -2.25
CA GLU A 49 -16.00 6.11 -1.28
C GLU A 49 -17.38 6.16 -1.95
N GLY A 50 -18.30 5.32 -1.48
CA GLY A 50 -19.65 5.19 -2.05
C GLY A 50 -19.72 4.40 -3.35
N GLY A 51 -18.62 3.79 -3.77
CA GLY A 51 -18.51 2.87 -4.90
C GLY A 51 -19.12 1.49 -4.63
N ARG A 52 -18.54 0.47 -5.27
CA ARG A 52 -18.97 -0.94 -5.12
C ARG A 52 -17.82 -1.90 -4.92
N ASN A 53 -16.68 -1.64 -5.55
CA ASN A 53 -15.35 -2.22 -5.30
C ASN A 53 -14.41 -1.69 -6.40
N ASN A 54 -13.97 -0.44 -6.28
CA ASN A 54 -13.03 0.17 -7.21
C ASN A 54 -11.61 -0.18 -6.79
N ALA A 55 -10.83 -0.73 -7.72
CA ALA A 55 -9.39 -0.93 -7.52
C ALA A 55 -8.69 0.43 -7.33
N PHE A 56 -7.67 0.45 -6.49
CA PHE A 56 -6.75 1.58 -6.43
C PHE A 56 -6.01 1.75 -7.76
N VAL A 57 -5.59 2.99 -8.03
CA VAL A 57 -4.67 3.33 -9.11
C VAL A 57 -3.31 3.62 -8.49
N PHE A 58 -2.34 2.72 -8.71
CA PHE A 58 -0.98 2.95 -8.26
C PHE A 58 -0.31 4.04 -9.09
N ILE A 59 0.14 5.11 -8.42
CA ILE A 59 0.77 6.29 -9.04
C ILE A 59 2.26 6.41 -8.72
N GLY A 60 2.87 5.37 -8.14
CA GLY A 60 4.29 5.38 -7.76
C GLY A 60 4.58 6.33 -6.61
N ASP A 61 5.61 7.17 -6.76
CA ASP A 61 6.05 8.14 -5.75
C ASP A 61 5.45 9.54 -5.92
N ALA A 62 4.62 9.75 -6.95
CA ALA A 62 3.92 11.01 -7.19
C ALA A 62 3.02 11.40 -6.00
N GLU A 63 2.89 12.71 -5.76
CA GLU A 63 1.92 13.24 -4.79
C GLU A 63 0.48 13.00 -5.26
N PHE A 64 -0.46 12.87 -4.31
CA PHE A 64 -1.88 12.77 -4.63
C PHE A 64 -2.33 13.97 -5.46
N SER A 65 -3.11 13.70 -6.51
CA SER A 65 -3.64 14.72 -7.42
C SER A 65 -4.99 15.29 -6.95
N GLY A 66 -5.60 14.67 -5.93
CA GLY A 66 -6.98 14.91 -5.51
C GLY A 66 -8.00 14.08 -6.30
N SER A 67 -7.55 12.97 -6.91
CA SER A 67 -8.42 11.99 -7.53
C SER A 67 -8.64 10.84 -6.56
N ALA A 68 -9.91 10.53 -6.25
CA ALA A 68 -10.24 9.39 -5.41
C ALA A 68 -9.73 8.06 -5.98
N GLY A 69 -9.13 7.26 -5.12
CA GLY A 69 -8.60 5.93 -5.39
C GLY A 69 -7.14 5.91 -5.81
N GLU A 70 -6.36 6.92 -5.45
CA GLU A 70 -4.91 6.92 -5.69
C GLU A 70 -4.17 6.14 -4.60
N LEU A 71 -3.20 5.33 -5.02
CA LEU A 71 -2.28 4.61 -4.15
C LEU A 71 -0.86 5.00 -4.50
N ARG A 72 -0.08 5.40 -3.50
CA ARG A 72 1.30 5.85 -3.68
C ARG A 72 2.21 5.26 -2.61
N TYR A 73 3.51 5.46 -2.76
CA TYR A 73 4.46 5.22 -1.70
C TYR A 73 5.45 6.37 -1.54
N ARG A 74 6.12 6.42 -0.39
CA ARG A 74 7.28 7.29 -0.14
C ARG A 74 8.18 6.69 0.92
N LEU A 75 9.40 7.18 1.02
CA LEU A 75 10.24 6.86 2.17
C LEU A 75 9.80 7.61 3.43
N SER A 76 10.03 7.00 4.58
CA SER A 76 9.93 7.65 5.88
C SER A 76 10.92 8.82 5.98
N ASN A 77 10.70 9.73 6.93
CA ASN A 77 11.52 10.95 7.06
C ASN A 77 12.99 10.65 7.42
N ASP A 78 13.24 9.52 8.06
CA ASP A 78 14.59 9.02 8.37
C ASP A 78 15.17 8.12 7.28
N GLY A 79 14.40 7.81 6.22
CA GLY A 79 14.82 7.01 5.08
C GLY A 79 15.05 5.53 5.39
N GLN A 80 14.45 5.00 6.45
CA GLN A 80 14.63 3.60 6.89
C GLN A 80 13.44 2.69 6.52
N SER A 81 12.27 3.27 6.30
CA SER A 81 11.03 2.54 5.97
C SER A 81 10.42 3.05 4.68
N THR A 82 9.61 2.20 4.06
CA THR A 82 8.75 2.54 2.92
C THR A 82 7.32 2.64 3.43
N ILE A 83 6.62 3.72 3.07
CA ILE A 83 5.26 3.99 3.54
C ILE A 83 4.34 3.96 2.32
N VAL A 84 3.41 3.02 2.29
CA VAL A 84 2.31 2.93 1.32
C VAL A 84 1.14 3.77 1.84
N LEU A 85 0.53 4.55 0.96
CA LEU A 85 -0.53 5.52 1.27
C LEU A 85 -1.66 5.42 0.25
N GLY A 86 -2.90 5.34 0.72
CA GLY A 86 -4.10 5.39 -0.13
C GLY A 86 -5.00 6.58 0.21
N ASP A 87 -5.60 7.18 -0.81
CA ASP A 87 -6.63 8.23 -0.76
C ASP A 87 -7.88 7.70 -1.48
N THR A 88 -8.99 7.58 -0.75
CA THR A 88 -10.24 6.96 -1.22
C THR A 88 -11.37 7.95 -1.52
N ASP A 89 -11.27 9.18 -1.04
CA ASP A 89 -12.30 10.22 -1.21
C ASP A 89 -11.85 11.41 -2.09
N GLY A 90 -10.56 11.47 -2.42
CA GLY A 90 -9.94 12.48 -3.28
C GLY A 90 -9.61 13.79 -2.57
N ASP A 91 -9.58 13.81 -1.24
CA ASP A 91 -9.31 15.02 -0.46
C ASP A 91 -7.81 15.30 -0.24
N THR A 92 -6.92 14.42 -0.75
CA THR A 92 -5.45 14.42 -0.61
C THR A 92 -4.92 14.07 0.79
N LEU A 93 -5.81 13.71 1.72
CA LEU A 93 -5.44 13.12 3.00
C LEU A 93 -5.25 11.61 2.84
N VAL A 94 -4.63 11.02 3.86
CA VAL A 94 -4.28 9.60 3.86
C VAL A 94 -5.35 8.83 4.61
N ASP A 95 -6.06 7.96 3.90
CA ASP A 95 -7.08 7.07 4.45
C ASP A 95 -6.49 5.73 4.87
N LEU A 96 -5.57 5.20 4.05
CA LEU A 96 -4.82 3.96 4.32
C LEU A 96 -3.33 4.29 4.48
N ARG A 97 -2.68 3.78 5.52
CA ARG A 97 -1.23 3.90 5.72
C ARG A 97 -0.64 2.57 6.14
N ILE A 98 0.24 1.97 5.34
CA ILE A 98 0.98 0.74 5.69
C ILE A 98 2.47 1.07 5.69
N GLU A 99 3.20 0.59 6.70
CA GLU A 99 4.65 0.78 6.77
C GLU A 99 5.39 -0.54 6.53
N LEU A 100 6.38 -0.51 5.64
CA LEU A 100 7.30 -1.61 5.38
C LEU A 100 8.65 -1.25 6.02
N GLU A 101 9.16 -2.11 6.89
CA GLU A 101 10.53 -1.99 7.39
C GLU A 101 11.48 -2.29 6.23
N GLY A 102 12.29 -1.30 5.84
CA GLY A 102 13.15 -1.37 4.66
C GLY A 102 12.84 -0.34 3.58
N VAL A 103 13.77 -0.23 2.63
CA VAL A 103 13.74 0.75 1.54
C VAL A 103 13.45 0.02 0.24
N PHE A 104 12.25 0.23 -0.31
CA PHE A 104 11.77 -0.41 -1.52
C PHE A 104 11.43 0.62 -2.60
N VAL A 105 11.63 0.23 -3.85
CA VAL A 105 11.11 0.95 -5.02
C VAL A 105 9.92 0.15 -5.50
N LEU A 106 8.74 0.45 -4.97
CA LEU A 106 7.54 -0.34 -5.21
C LEU A 106 7.02 -0.15 -6.64
N GLU A 107 6.56 -1.24 -7.23
CA GLU A 107 5.95 -1.31 -8.55
C GLU A 107 4.47 -1.72 -8.42
N ASP A 108 3.69 -1.58 -9.50
CA ASP A 108 2.29 -2.05 -9.51
C ASP A 108 2.18 -3.55 -9.22
N ALA A 109 3.21 -4.31 -9.60
CA ALA A 109 3.28 -5.75 -9.38
C ALA A 109 3.44 -6.18 -7.92
N ASP A 110 3.76 -5.27 -7.00
CA ASP A 110 3.85 -5.56 -5.56
C ASP A 110 2.46 -5.55 -4.87
N PHE A 111 1.41 -5.19 -5.62
CA PHE A 111 0.05 -5.04 -5.11
C PHE A 111 -0.96 -5.94 -5.83
N ILE A 112 -1.96 -6.40 -5.08
CA ILE A 112 -3.21 -6.96 -5.62
C ILE A 112 -4.29 -5.87 -5.43
N LEU A 113 -4.80 -5.32 -6.53
CA LEU A 113 -5.72 -4.18 -6.58
C LEU A 113 -7.05 -4.52 -7.26
#